data_AF-A0AAD5D3Q4-F1
#
_entry.id   AF-A0AAD5D3Q4-F1
#
_cell.length_a   1.000
_cell.length_b   1.000
_cell.length_c   1.000
_cell.angle_alpha   90.00
_cell.angle_beta   90.00
_cell.angle_gamma   90.00
#
_symmetry.space_group_name_H-M   'P 1'
#
loop_
_entity.id
_entity.type
_entity.pdbx_description
1 polymer ?
#
loop_
_entity_poly.entity_id
_entity_poly.type
_entity_poly.pdbx_seq_one_letter_code
_entity_poly.pdbx_strand_id
1 'polypeptide(L)'
;MPLGDNLGDKNDSRYCGVETEFNDDMPHVLSHNINGGFDFVVAPLMEPGYRPSLVNSVNKETTVLPFAGSDLVLSPAQWSSHVVGKISSWIDLDSEDDVLREDSEIALKQELAWASHLSLQACLLPTPKGKSCANYARCVNQILENLNNMQLWLRIPLVKSDYDDGDSVNATSDGMVVEPTDSWELWNSFRELCEHHSQLSVALDVLSSLPSVNSLGRWFGEPVKAAIVHTDIVLSGKAVHKLPVGSSPSGSSQADNYSQEAQRHEIRSYLDYVGYLYQKMEPLPEQERFEPLMDNLEAQTYETFEKDSVKYIQYQRAVSKALVDRIPDENASTTTVVLMVVGAGRGPLVRASLQAAEETGRKLKVYAVEKNPNAVVTLHSLVKLEGWENLVTIVSCDMRFWEAPEKADILVSELLGSFGDNELSPECLDGAQRFLKPDGISIPSSYVYKFYTACDYIKVVKLHKDLLHFETAYVVKLHRLAKLSPSQAVFTFTHPNYSPNKSNQRYKKLRFEIPIETGSFIVHGFAGYFDAVLYKDVSNILPPKVTHVCEGRISLGLSHVAVLWFGMSGV
;
A
#
# COMPACT_ATOMS: atom_id res chain seq x y z
N MET A 1 16.43 -17.59 -11.63
CA MET A 1 16.51 -16.54 -10.59
C MET A 1 15.07 -16.19 -10.25
N PRO A 2 14.72 -16.01 -8.96
CA PRO A 2 13.48 -15.31 -8.60
C PRO A 2 13.40 -13.99 -9.38
N LEU A 3 12.20 -13.41 -9.52
CA LEU A 3 12.05 -12.06 -10.09
C LEU A 3 13.09 -11.16 -9.38
N GLY A 4 14.10 -10.72 -10.14
CA GLY A 4 15.48 -10.55 -9.64
C GLY A 4 15.68 -9.81 -8.31
N ASP A 5 16.75 -10.16 -7.60
CA ASP A 5 17.23 -9.40 -6.43
C ASP A 5 17.74 -8.03 -6.87
N ASN A 6 16.88 -7.03 -6.88
CA ASN A 6 17.33 -5.65 -6.76
C ASN A 6 17.85 -5.46 -5.33
N LEU A 7 19.16 -5.21 -5.17
CA LEU A 7 19.79 -4.90 -3.89
C LEU A 7 19.03 -3.77 -3.18
N GLY A 8 18.33 -4.11 -2.09
CA GLY A 8 17.58 -3.17 -1.26
C GLY A 8 16.06 -3.20 -1.43
N ASP A 9 15.52 -4.06 -2.29
CA ASP A 9 14.09 -4.24 -2.45
C ASP A 9 13.54 -5.20 -1.38
N LYS A 10 12.47 -4.81 -0.69
CA LYS A 10 11.74 -5.60 0.34
C LYS A 10 10.32 -5.98 -0.15
N ASN A 11 10.10 -5.95 -1.45
CA ASN A 11 8.82 -6.34 -2.06
C ASN A 11 8.54 -7.85 -1.89
N ASP A 12 7.28 -8.24 -1.71
CA ASP A 12 6.81 -9.64 -1.61
C ASP A 12 6.51 -10.27 -3.00
N SER A 13 6.49 -9.49 -4.09
CA SER A 13 6.33 -9.95 -5.49
C SER A 13 7.61 -10.62 -6.04
N ARG A 14 8.16 -11.60 -5.32
CA ARG A 14 9.42 -12.27 -5.71
C ARG A 14 9.23 -13.61 -6.41
N TYR A 15 8.04 -14.18 -6.26
CA TYR A 15 7.79 -15.58 -6.59
C TYR A 15 6.84 -15.68 -7.77
N CYS A 16 7.21 -16.55 -8.71
CA CYS A 16 6.38 -16.94 -9.83
C CYS A 16 6.08 -18.44 -9.72
N GLY A 17 4.80 -18.77 -9.56
CA GLY A 17 4.34 -20.15 -9.48
C GLY A 17 3.78 -20.63 -10.81
N VAL A 18 3.66 -21.95 -10.96
CA VAL A 18 2.97 -22.57 -12.10
C VAL A 18 1.78 -23.42 -11.68
N GLU A 19 0.59 -23.16 -12.22
CA GLU A 19 -0.58 -24.00 -11.98
C GLU A 19 -0.52 -25.22 -12.93
N THR A 20 -0.97 -26.38 -12.45
CA THR A 20 -0.86 -27.64 -13.20
C THR A 20 -2.18 -28.39 -13.19
N GLU A 21 -2.31 -29.32 -14.13
CA GLU A 21 -3.33 -30.37 -14.05
C GLU A 21 -2.94 -31.42 -13.00
N PHE A 22 -3.90 -32.29 -12.67
CA PHE A 22 -3.68 -33.37 -11.72
C PHE A 22 -2.67 -34.40 -12.28
N ASN A 23 -1.72 -34.80 -11.44
CA ASN A 23 -0.76 -35.85 -11.73
C ASN A 23 -0.33 -36.53 -10.43
N ASP A 24 -0.37 -37.86 -10.40
CA ASP A 24 -0.05 -38.67 -9.22
C ASP A 24 1.45 -38.65 -8.86
N ASP A 25 2.33 -38.28 -9.80
CA ASP A 25 3.78 -38.16 -9.57
C ASP A 25 4.17 -36.71 -9.22
N MET A 26 3.80 -36.30 -8.00
CA MET A 26 4.13 -34.98 -7.46
C MET A 26 5.64 -34.66 -7.45
N PRO A 27 6.56 -35.61 -7.17
CA PRO A 27 8.00 -35.40 -7.33
C PRO A 27 8.40 -35.02 -8.76
N HIS A 28 7.83 -35.67 -9.77
CA HIS A 28 8.05 -35.31 -11.15
C HIS A 28 7.49 -33.92 -11.47
N VAL A 29 6.24 -33.63 -11.09
CA VAL A 29 5.62 -32.30 -11.27
C VAL A 29 6.49 -31.20 -10.67
N LEU A 30 6.91 -31.37 -9.41
CA LEU A 30 7.72 -30.37 -8.74
C LEU A 30 9.08 -30.21 -9.42
N SER A 31 9.80 -31.32 -9.67
CA SER A 31 11.13 -31.25 -10.28
C SER A 31 11.11 -30.66 -11.70
N HIS A 32 10.12 -31.00 -12.52
CA HIS A 32 9.96 -30.45 -13.87
C HIS A 32 9.80 -28.92 -13.84
N ASN A 33 8.87 -28.43 -13.01
CA ASN A 33 8.52 -27.01 -12.95
C ASN A 33 9.60 -26.16 -12.26
N ILE A 34 10.19 -26.64 -11.16
CA ILE A 34 11.29 -25.94 -10.48
C ILE A 34 12.55 -25.89 -11.35
N ASN A 35 12.86 -26.96 -12.10
CA ASN A 35 13.95 -26.92 -13.09
C ASN A 35 13.61 -26.00 -14.28
N GLY A 36 12.33 -25.83 -14.59
CA GLY A 36 11.82 -24.78 -15.47
C GLY A 36 12.01 -23.36 -14.93
N GLY A 37 12.40 -23.24 -13.65
CA GLY A 37 12.74 -22.03 -12.93
C GLY A 37 11.56 -21.24 -12.38
N PHE A 38 10.41 -21.90 -12.21
CA PHE A 38 9.33 -21.45 -11.33
C PHE A 38 9.71 -21.68 -9.86
N ASP A 39 9.12 -20.93 -8.95
CA ASP A 39 9.43 -20.98 -7.52
C ASP A 39 8.53 -22.00 -6.78
N PHE A 40 7.32 -22.23 -7.28
CA PHE A 40 6.36 -23.17 -6.69
C PHE A 40 5.31 -23.64 -7.72
N VAL A 41 4.50 -24.63 -7.34
CA VAL A 41 3.40 -25.17 -8.15
C VAL A 41 2.05 -24.99 -7.46
N VAL A 42 0.99 -24.80 -8.26
CA VAL A 42 -0.41 -24.82 -7.80
C VAL A 42 -1.07 -26.06 -8.40
N ALA A 43 -1.20 -27.13 -7.62
CA ALA A 43 -1.56 -28.45 -8.13
C ALA A 43 -2.78 -29.04 -7.42
N PRO A 44 -3.69 -29.74 -8.11
CA PRO A 44 -4.71 -30.55 -7.46
C PRO A 44 -4.05 -31.67 -6.67
N LEU A 45 -4.44 -31.84 -5.41
CA LEU A 45 -3.86 -32.87 -4.51
C LEU A 45 -4.69 -34.16 -4.46
N MET A 46 -5.84 -34.14 -5.12
CA MET A 46 -6.81 -35.22 -5.13
C MET A 46 -7.26 -35.46 -6.57
N GLU A 47 -7.66 -36.70 -6.86
CA GLU A 47 -8.15 -37.06 -8.19
C GLU A 47 -9.40 -36.21 -8.54
N PRO A 48 -9.41 -35.45 -9.66
CA PRO A 48 -10.50 -34.54 -9.99
C PRO A 48 -11.87 -35.23 -10.16
N GLY A 49 -11.87 -36.53 -10.47
CA GLY A 49 -13.06 -37.35 -10.61
C GLY A 49 -13.63 -37.91 -9.30
N TYR A 50 -12.92 -37.79 -8.18
CA TYR A 50 -13.34 -38.36 -6.91
C TYR A 50 -14.64 -37.70 -6.41
N ARG A 51 -15.64 -38.53 -6.09
CA ARG A 51 -16.92 -38.11 -5.47
C ARG A 51 -17.27 -39.06 -4.32
N PRO A 52 -17.51 -38.55 -3.11
CA PRO A 52 -17.84 -39.39 -1.95
C PRO A 52 -19.05 -40.31 -2.18
N SER A 53 -20.14 -39.80 -2.75
CA SER A 53 -21.35 -40.57 -3.04
C SER A 53 -21.10 -41.75 -4.01
N LEU A 54 -20.28 -41.53 -5.05
CA LEU A 54 -19.94 -42.57 -6.03
C LEU A 54 -19.11 -43.68 -5.38
N VAL A 55 -18.13 -43.34 -4.55
CA VAL A 55 -17.29 -44.33 -3.85
C VAL A 55 -18.11 -45.15 -2.85
N ASN A 56 -19.01 -44.52 -2.10
CA ASN A 56 -19.88 -45.20 -1.14
C ASN A 56 -20.92 -46.12 -1.83
N SER A 57 -21.35 -45.78 -3.05
CA SER A 57 -22.28 -46.61 -3.82
C SER A 57 -21.62 -47.87 -4.41
N VAL A 58 -20.32 -47.82 -4.70
CA VAL A 58 -19.54 -48.91 -5.31
C VAL A 58 -18.91 -49.81 -4.25
N ASN A 59 -18.44 -49.26 -3.13
CA ASN A 59 -17.76 -50.01 -2.08
C ASN A 59 -18.71 -50.40 -0.94
N LYS A 60 -19.35 -51.57 -1.05
CA LYS A 60 -20.05 -52.23 0.07
C LYS A 60 -19.13 -53.04 0.99
N GLU A 61 -17.82 -53.03 0.75
CA GLU A 61 -16.81 -53.81 1.49
C GLU A 61 -15.85 -52.91 2.30
N THR A 62 -15.35 -53.46 3.41
CA THR A 62 -14.63 -52.83 4.53
C THR A 62 -13.22 -52.27 4.22
N THR A 63 -12.84 -52.09 2.96
CA THR A 63 -11.51 -51.60 2.57
C THR A 63 -11.56 -50.11 2.23
N VAL A 64 -10.84 -49.30 3.02
CA VAL A 64 -10.68 -47.85 2.76
C VAL A 64 -9.62 -47.68 1.67
N LEU A 65 -10.03 -47.24 0.48
CA LEU A 65 -9.11 -46.83 -0.58
C LEU A 65 -8.55 -45.43 -0.29
N PRO A 66 -7.26 -45.16 -0.55
CA PRO A 66 -6.71 -43.82 -0.42
C PRO A 66 -7.38 -42.88 -1.42
N PHE A 67 -7.84 -41.73 -0.95
CA PHE A 67 -8.49 -40.71 -1.78
C PHE A 67 -7.48 -39.73 -2.39
N ALA A 68 -6.23 -39.72 -1.91
CA ALA A 68 -5.15 -38.83 -2.35
C ALA A 68 -3.81 -39.58 -2.39
N GLY A 69 -2.82 -38.98 -3.07
CA GLY A 69 -1.44 -39.45 -3.07
C GLY A 69 -0.80 -39.39 -1.68
N SER A 70 0.25 -40.18 -1.44
CA SER A 70 0.95 -40.23 -0.15
C SER A 70 1.75 -38.95 0.11
N ASP A 71 1.73 -38.45 1.34
CA ASP A 71 2.55 -37.32 1.79
C ASP A 71 4.05 -37.61 1.70
N LEU A 72 4.43 -38.89 1.81
CA LEU A 72 5.82 -39.37 1.82
C LEU A 72 6.56 -39.16 0.49
N VAL A 73 5.87 -38.80 -0.59
CA VAL A 73 6.49 -38.57 -1.90
C VAL A 73 7.37 -37.30 -1.91
N LEU A 74 7.10 -36.34 -1.02
CA LEU A 74 7.90 -35.14 -0.84
C LEU A 74 8.22 -34.94 0.64
N SER A 75 9.31 -34.22 0.94
CA SER A 75 9.58 -33.80 2.31
C SER A 75 8.56 -32.74 2.78
N PRO A 76 8.27 -32.63 4.09
CA PRO A 76 7.40 -31.57 4.62
C PRO A 76 7.87 -30.16 4.26
N ALA A 77 9.19 -29.95 4.13
CA ALA A 77 9.76 -28.69 3.69
C ALA A 77 9.37 -28.38 2.23
N GLN A 78 9.43 -29.36 1.33
CA GLN A 78 9.02 -29.18 -0.07
C GLN A 78 7.53 -28.86 -0.21
N TRP A 79 6.67 -29.60 0.51
CA TRP A 79 5.22 -29.31 0.56
C TRP A 79 4.94 -27.88 1.02
N SER A 80 5.50 -27.51 2.17
CA SER A 80 5.24 -26.20 2.78
C SER A 80 5.83 -25.01 2.02
N SER A 81 6.85 -25.19 1.18
CA SER A 81 7.53 -24.06 0.51
C SER A 81 7.29 -23.97 -0.99
N HIS A 82 6.97 -25.07 -1.67
CA HIS A 82 6.88 -25.09 -3.14
C HIS A 82 5.52 -25.58 -3.66
N VAL A 83 4.55 -25.88 -2.79
CA VAL A 83 3.23 -26.36 -3.22
C VAL A 83 2.11 -25.50 -2.63
N VAL A 84 1.23 -25.07 -3.51
CA VAL A 84 -0.08 -24.48 -3.18
C VAL A 84 -1.15 -25.47 -3.64
N GLY A 85 -2.10 -25.79 -2.77
CA GLY A 85 -3.15 -26.75 -3.10
C GLY A 85 -4.19 -26.13 -4.01
N LYS A 86 -4.56 -26.78 -5.12
CA LYS A 86 -5.69 -26.37 -5.96
C LYS A 86 -6.90 -27.22 -5.58
N ILE A 87 -7.93 -26.57 -5.06
CA ILE A 87 -9.17 -27.25 -4.71
C ILE A 87 -9.94 -27.61 -5.97
N SER A 88 -10.55 -28.79 -5.97
CA SER A 88 -11.21 -29.35 -7.15
C SER A 88 -12.24 -28.40 -7.77
N SER A 89 -12.12 -28.19 -9.08
CA SER A 89 -12.96 -27.23 -9.82
C SER A 89 -14.43 -27.65 -9.95
N TRP A 90 -14.77 -28.91 -9.70
CA TRP A 90 -16.14 -29.41 -9.78
C TRP A 90 -16.98 -29.04 -8.56
N ILE A 91 -16.35 -28.74 -7.42
CA ILE A 91 -17.02 -28.40 -6.17
C ILE A 91 -17.99 -27.24 -6.40
N ASP A 92 -19.23 -27.43 -5.96
CA ASP A 92 -20.32 -26.46 -6.06
C ASP A 92 -21.26 -26.61 -4.85
N LEU A 93 -20.94 -25.88 -3.77
CA LEU A 93 -21.70 -25.95 -2.52
C LEU A 93 -23.04 -25.20 -2.59
N ASP A 94 -23.28 -24.42 -3.64
CA ASP A 94 -24.53 -23.68 -3.83
C ASP A 94 -25.39 -24.35 -4.92
N SER A 95 -25.08 -25.60 -5.28
CA SER A 95 -25.86 -26.36 -6.26
C SER A 95 -27.27 -26.68 -5.77
N GLU A 96 -28.23 -26.61 -6.69
CA GLU A 96 -29.62 -27.07 -6.50
C GLU A 96 -29.70 -28.61 -6.40
N ASP A 97 -28.68 -29.34 -6.88
CA ASP A 97 -28.58 -30.78 -6.70
C ASP A 97 -28.06 -31.10 -5.29
N ASP A 98 -28.93 -31.67 -4.46
CA ASP A 98 -28.63 -32.05 -3.08
C ASP A 98 -27.42 -33.00 -2.97
N VAL A 99 -27.27 -33.95 -3.90
CA VAL A 99 -26.17 -34.92 -3.87
C VAL A 99 -24.85 -34.22 -4.20
N LEU A 100 -24.84 -33.39 -5.25
CA LEU A 100 -23.65 -32.62 -5.61
C LEU A 100 -23.26 -31.65 -4.50
N ARG A 101 -24.24 -31.02 -3.84
CA ARG A 101 -24.00 -30.10 -2.74
C ARG A 101 -23.40 -30.79 -1.52
N GLU A 102 -23.93 -31.94 -1.12
CA GLU A 102 -23.39 -32.75 -0.02
C GLU A 102 -21.99 -33.29 -0.34
N ASP A 103 -21.78 -33.83 -1.55
CA ASP A 103 -20.46 -34.29 -2.01
C ASP A 103 -19.45 -33.15 -2.04
N SER A 104 -19.86 -31.96 -2.47
CA SER A 104 -19.02 -30.76 -2.52
C SER A 104 -18.59 -30.30 -1.12
N GLU A 105 -19.51 -30.34 -0.14
CA GLU A 105 -19.17 -30.00 1.25
C GLU A 105 -18.19 -31.00 1.86
N ILE A 106 -18.40 -32.29 1.62
CA ILE A 106 -17.51 -33.36 2.10
C ILE A 106 -16.13 -33.23 1.45
N ALA A 107 -16.07 -33.09 0.12
CA ALA A 107 -14.82 -32.99 -0.62
C ALA A 107 -14.04 -31.72 -0.25
N LEU A 108 -14.70 -30.56 -0.12
CA LEU A 108 -14.03 -29.32 0.30
C LEU A 108 -13.36 -29.48 1.66
N LYS A 109 -14.07 -30.03 2.64
CA LYS A 109 -13.53 -30.28 4.00
C LYS A 109 -12.37 -31.26 3.95
N GLN A 110 -12.49 -32.32 3.15
CA GLN A 110 -11.47 -33.36 3.02
C GLN A 110 -10.19 -32.85 2.35
N GLU A 111 -10.31 -32.13 1.22
CA GLU A 111 -9.17 -31.56 0.50
C GLU A 111 -8.43 -30.52 1.35
N LEU A 112 -9.15 -29.63 2.04
CA LEU A 112 -8.53 -28.62 2.90
C LEU A 112 -7.90 -29.24 4.16
N ALA A 113 -8.51 -30.26 4.75
CA ALA A 113 -7.90 -31.01 5.85
C ALA A 113 -6.62 -31.71 5.40
N TRP A 114 -6.61 -32.29 4.19
CA TRP A 114 -5.43 -32.91 3.60
C TRP A 114 -4.32 -31.88 3.33
N ALA A 115 -4.65 -30.75 2.72
CA ALA A 115 -3.70 -29.65 2.51
C ALA A 115 -3.10 -29.13 3.83
N SER A 116 -3.92 -29.00 4.88
CA SER A 116 -3.43 -28.64 6.22
C SER A 116 -2.51 -29.70 6.81
N HIS A 117 -2.77 -31.00 6.58
CA HIS A 117 -1.90 -32.08 7.02
C HIS A 117 -0.52 -32.01 6.35
N LEU A 118 -0.49 -31.73 5.05
CA LEU A 118 0.74 -31.49 4.28
C LEU A 118 1.45 -30.18 4.66
N SER A 119 0.87 -29.38 5.56
CA SER A 119 1.43 -28.09 6.01
C SER A 119 1.61 -27.09 4.86
N LEU A 120 0.68 -27.08 3.89
CA LEU A 120 0.72 -26.11 2.81
C LEU A 120 0.53 -24.68 3.33
N GLN A 121 1.19 -23.72 2.69
CA GLN A 121 1.04 -22.30 3.03
C GLN A 121 -0.28 -21.71 2.53
N ALA A 122 -0.80 -22.21 1.41
CA ALA A 122 -2.03 -21.72 0.83
C ALA A 122 -2.79 -22.78 0.03
N CYS A 123 -4.10 -22.56 -0.12
CA CYS A 123 -4.96 -23.27 -1.06
C CYS A 123 -5.73 -22.28 -1.95
N LEU A 124 -5.76 -22.56 -3.25
CA LEU A 124 -6.58 -21.87 -4.24
C LEU A 124 -7.97 -22.52 -4.27
N LEU A 125 -8.96 -21.75 -3.87
CA LEU A 125 -10.38 -22.08 -3.88
C LEU A 125 -10.99 -21.79 -5.26
N PRO A 126 -11.89 -22.65 -5.80
CA PRO A 126 -12.56 -22.38 -7.06
C PRO A 126 -13.49 -21.16 -6.96
N THR A 127 -13.70 -20.51 -8.11
CA THR A 127 -14.66 -19.42 -8.26
C THR A 127 -16.08 -19.92 -7.93
N PRO A 128 -16.88 -19.17 -7.16
CA PRO A 128 -18.29 -19.49 -6.96
C PRO A 128 -19.04 -19.55 -8.30
N LYS A 129 -19.84 -20.60 -8.52
CA LYS A 129 -20.53 -20.87 -9.79
C LYS A 129 -21.97 -20.36 -9.84
N GLY A 130 -22.61 -20.27 -8.68
CA GLY A 130 -24.00 -19.84 -8.55
C GLY A 130 -24.15 -18.31 -8.49
N LYS A 131 -25.39 -17.85 -8.60
CA LYS A 131 -25.77 -16.44 -8.32
C LYS A 131 -25.59 -16.09 -6.84
N SER A 132 -25.64 -17.10 -5.98
CA SER A 132 -25.34 -17.01 -4.55
C SER A 132 -24.08 -17.81 -4.26
N CYS A 133 -23.33 -17.36 -3.27
CA CYS A 133 -22.17 -18.05 -2.71
C CYS A 133 -22.34 -18.32 -1.21
N ALA A 134 -23.59 -18.32 -0.72
CA ALA A 134 -23.89 -18.29 0.70
C ALA A 134 -23.47 -19.58 1.42
N ASN A 135 -23.79 -20.75 0.85
CA ASN A 135 -23.41 -22.01 1.46
C ASN A 135 -21.91 -22.26 1.32
N TYR A 136 -21.31 -21.87 0.19
CA TYR A 136 -19.87 -21.92 0.02
C TYR A 136 -19.14 -21.05 1.06
N ALA A 137 -19.52 -19.79 1.19
CA ALA A 137 -18.94 -18.88 2.18
C ALA A 137 -19.16 -19.37 3.61
N ARG A 138 -20.35 -19.92 3.95
CA ARG A 138 -20.61 -20.53 5.26
C ARG A 138 -19.61 -21.66 5.57
N CYS A 139 -19.42 -22.59 4.64
CA CYS A 139 -18.50 -23.70 4.83
C CYS A 139 -17.05 -23.22 4.95
N VAL A 140 -16.64 -22.28 4.11
CA VAL A 140 -15.30 -21.70 4.17
C VAL A 140 -15.08 -20.93 5.48
N ASN A 141 -16.07 -20.18 5.96
CA ASN A 141 -15.99 -19.47 7.24
C ASN A 141 -15.78 -20.44 8.42
N GLN A 142 -16.54 -21.55 8.48
CA GLN A 142 -16.37 -22.59 9.49
C GLN A 142 -14.97 -23.23 9.47
N ILE A 143 -14.40 -23.40 8.28
CA ILE A 143 -13.04 -23.93 8.13
C ILE A 143 -12.02 -22.89 8.59
N LEU A 144 -12.19 -21.62 8.21
CA LEU A 144 -11.31 -20.51 8.57
C LEU A 144 -11.16 -20.33 10.08
N GLU A 145 -12.24 -20.50 10.85
CA GLU A 145 -12.21 -20.46 12.33
C GLU A 145 -11.25 -21.49 12.95
N ASN A 146 -10.98 -22.59 12.24
CA ASN A 146 -10.15 -23.70 12.72
C ASN A 146 -8.81 -23.80 11.99
N LEU A 147 -8.52 -22.91 11.04
CA LEU A 147 -7.25 -22.91 10.31
C LEU A 147 -6.15 -22.27 11.14
N ASN A 148 -4.98 -22.91 11.17
CA ASN A 148 -3.81 -22.39 11.89
C ASN A 148 -3.08 -21.31 11.07
N ASN A 149 -2.31 -21.74 10.07
CA ASN A 149 -1.43 -20.83 9.31
C ASN A 149 -1.76 -20.77 7.81
N MET A 150 -2.46 -21.78 7.27
CA MET A 150 -2.76 -21.88 5.84
C MET A 150 -3.68 -20.74 5.40
N GLN A 151 -3.35 -20.10 4.26
CA GLN A 151 -4.18 -19.07 3.64
C GLN A 151 -5.14 -19.70 2.63
N LEU A 152 -6.33 -19.12 2.51
CA LEU A 152 -7.28 -19.48 1.45
C LEU A 152 -7.35 -18.34 0.44
N TRP A 153 -7.09 -18.66 -0.83
CA TRP A 153 -7.14 -17.71 -1.94
C TRP A 153 -8.38 -18.00 -2.76
N LEU A 154 -9.37 -17.12 -2.72
CA LEU A 154 -10.55 -17.24 -3.57
C LEU A 154 -10.21 -16.79 -4.98
N ARG A 155 -10.33 -17.71 -5.94
CA ARG A 155 -10.18 -17.40 -7.36
C ARG A 155 -11.35 -16.55 -7.82
N ILE A 156 -11.07 -15.38 -8.40
CA ILE A 156 -12.07 -14.46 -8.93
C ILE A 156 -11.60 -13.97 -10.30
N PRO A 157 -12.38 -14.15 -11.37
CA PRO A 157 -12.00 -13.66 -12.69
C PRO A 157 -12.18 -12.15 -12.80
N LEU A 158 -11.23 -11.46 -13.41
CA LEU A 158 -11.39 -10.06 -13.81
C LEU A 158 -12.16 -10.00 -15.13
N VAL A 159 -13.47 -9.84 -15.04
CA VAL A 159 -14.36 -9.72 -16.20
C VAL A 159 -14.78 -8.26 -16.37
N LYS A 160 -15.03 -7.86 -17.62
CA LYS A 160 -15.70 -6.59 -17.90
C LYS A 160 -17.11 -6.60 -17.32
N SER A 161 -17.49 -5.53 -16.65
CA SER A 161 -18.85 -5.29 -16.21
C SER A 161 -19.66 -4.58 -17.30
N ASP A 162 -21.00 -4.62 -17.22
CA ASP A 162 -21.88 -3.83 -18.09
C ASP A 162 -21.62 -2.32 -17.98
N TYR A 163 -20.97 -1.86 -16.90
CA TYR A 163 -20.56 -0.47 -16.71
C TYR A 163 -19.30 -0.08 -17.50
N ASP A 164 -18.53 -1.04 -18.02
CA ASP A 164 -17.27 -0.80 -18.73
C ASP A 164 -17.49 -0.46 -20.22
N ASP A 165 -18.57 -0.98 -20.81
CA ASP A 165 -18.96 -0.66 -22.18
C ASP A 165 -20.17 0.30 -22.09
N GLY A 166 -19.91 1.62 -22.11
CA GLY A 166 -20.90 2.70 -21.95
C GLY A 166 -22.07 2.75 -22.96
N ASP A 167 -22.27 1.67 -23.73
CA ASP A 167 -23.38 1.36 -24.61
C ASP A 167 -23.63 -0.16 -24.59
N SER A 168 -24.52 -0.69 -23.74
CA SER A 168 -25.50 -1.72 -24.15
C SER A 168 -26.42 -2.18 -23.01
N VAL A 169 -27.70 -1.85 -23.16
CA VAL A 169 -28.79 -2.72 -22.71
C VAL A 169 -28.75 -3.94 -23.62
N ASN A 170 -28.07 -5.02 -23.21
CA ASN A 170 -28.21 -6.31 -23.88
C ASN A 170 -29.57 -6.91 -23.51
N ALA A 171 -30.61 -6.44 -24.18
CA ALA A 171 -31.88 -7.15 -24.27
C ALA A 171 -31.67 -8.40 -25.13
N THR A 172 -31.29 -9.52 -24.51
CA THR A 172 -31.47 -10.83 -25.14
C THR A 172 -32.98 -11.06 -25.30
N SER A 173 -33.40 -11.45 -26.50
CA SER A 173 -34.79 -11.72 -26.89
C SER A 173 -35.34 -13.03 -26.31
N ASP A 174 -35.05 -13.30 -25.05
CA ASP A 174 -35.71 -14.29 -24.21
C ASP A 174 -35.60 -13.76 -22.77
N GLY A 175 -36.72 -13.65 -22.06
CA GLY A 175 -36.92 -12.79 -20.88
C GLY A 175 -36.13 -13.13 -19.60
N MET A 176 -34.93 -13.67 -19.70
CA MET A 176 -33.96 -13.79 -18.61
C MET A 176 -32.74 -12.92 -18.90
N VAL A 177 -32.77 -11.70 -18.39
CA VAL A 177 -31.55 -10.89 -18.24
C VAL A 177 -30.69 -11.60 -17.19
N VAL A 178 -29.67 -12.33 -17.61
CA VAL A 178 -28.60 -12.75 -16.71
C VAL A 178 -27.65 -11.56 -16.62
N GLU A 179 -27.91 -10.66 -15.66
CA GLU A 179 -26.96 -9.59 -15.34
C GLU A 179 -25.61 -10.26 -15.01
N PRO A 180 -24.52 -9.92 -15.72
CA PRO A 180 -23.19 -10.38 -15.36
C PRO A 180 -22.89 -9.88 -13.94
N THR A 181 -22.76 -10.80 -12.99
CA THR A 181 -22.41 -10.44 -11.61
C THR A 181 -21.01 -9.82 -11.62
N ASP A 182 -20.92 -8.55 -11.20
CA ASP A 182 -19.65 -7.84 -11.08
C ASP A 182 -18.69 -8.62 -10.19
N SER A 183 -17.47 -8.86 -10.68
CA SER A 183 -16.51 -9.74 -10.01
C SER A 183 -16.12 -9.22 -8.62
N TRP A 184 -16.12 -7.90 -8.45
CA TRP A 184 -15.88 -7.27 -7.16
C TRP A 184 -17.06 -7.47 -6.19
N GLU A 185 -18.31 -7.39 -6.66
CA GLU A 185 -19.50 -7.67 -5.83
C GLU A 185 -19.55 -9.12 -5.36
N LEU A 186 -19.16 -10.06 -6.23
CA LEU A 186 -19.03 -11.47 -5.86
C LEU A 186 -18.01 -11.65 -4.73
N TRP A 187 -16.82 -11.06 -4.88
CA TRP A 187 -15.80 -11.04 -3.84
C TRP A 187 -16.28 -10.36 -2.55
N ASN A 188 -16.97 -9.22 -2.65
CA ASN A 188 -17.50 -8.50 -1.51
C ASN A 188 -18.55 -9.33 -0.74
N SER A 189 -19.49 -9.94 -1.46
CA SER A 189 -20.51 -10.79 -0.84
C SER A 189 -19.87 -11.97 -0.11
N PHE A 190 -18.88 -12.62 -0.74
CA PHE A 190 -18.19 -13.77 -0.15
C PHE A 190 -17.40 -13.38 1.10
N ARG A 191 -16.60 -12.31 1.05
CA ARG A 191 -15.77 -11.88 2.19
C ARG A 191 -16.60 -11.34 3.35
N GLU A 192 -17.76 -10.71 3.09
CA GLU A 192 -18.68 -10.24 4.13
C GLU A 192 -19.29 -11.43 4.89
N LEU A 193 -19.71 -12.48 4.18
CA LEU A 193 -20.21 -13.71 4.78
C LEU A 193 -19.14 -14.49 5.55
N CYS A 194 -17.86 -14.28 5.21
CA CYS A 194 -16.71 -14.79 5.96
C CYS A 194 -16.18 -13.78 6.99
N GLU A 195 -16.97 -12.76 7.35
CA GLU A 195 -16.66 -11.75 8.37
C GLU A 195 -15.30 -11.05 8.18
N HIS A 196 -14.85 -10.89 6.94
CA HIS A 196 -13.54 -10.37 6.58
C HIS A 196 -12.37 -11.14 7.23
N HIS A 197 -12.47 -12.47 7.34
CA HIS A 197 -11.47 -13.29 7.99
C HIS A 197 -10.05 -13.07 7.44
N SER A 198 -9.06 -13.04 8.33
CA SER A 198 -7.73 -12.56 7.98
C SER A 198 -6.92 -13.45 7.04
N GLN A 199 -7.25 -14.74 7.03
CA GLN A 199 -6.63 -15.78 6.19
C GLN A 199 -7.34 -15.98 4.84
N LEU A 200 -8.41 -15.21 4.57
CA LEU A 200 -9.06 -15.19 3.28
C LEU A 200 -8.48 -14.05 2.44
N SER A 201 -8.09 -14.35 1.21
CA SER A 201 -7.52 -13.40 0.25
C SER A 201 -8.04 -13.71 -1.15
N VAL A 202 -7.79 -12.81 -2.11
CA VAL A 202 -8.22 -13.01 -3.50
C VAL A 202 -7.05 -13.37 -4.41
N ALA A 203 -7.29 -14.29 -5.33
CA ALA A 203 -6.45 -14.60 -6.48
C ALA A 203 -7.21 -14.18 -7.75
N LEU A 204 -6.68 -13.22 -8.49
CA LEU A 204 -7.38 -12.62 -9.63
C LEU A 204 -6.99 -13.29 -10.94
N ASP A 205 -7.95 -13.86 -11.68
CA ASP A 205 -7.65 -14.27 -13.06
C ASP A 205 -7.62 -13.03 -13.96
N VAL A 206 -6.44 -12.75 -14.48
CA VAL A 206 -6.21 -11.79 -15.56
C VAL A 206 -6.48 -12.53 -16.86
N LEU A 207 -7.47 -12.05 -17.62
CA LEU A 207 -7.89 -12.62 -18.90
C LEU A 207 -7.51 -11.70 -20.07
N SER A 208 -7.84 -12.08 -21.31
CA SER A 208 -7.49 -11.33 -22.53
C SER A 208 -8.14 -9.96 -22.63
N SER A 209 -9.30 -9.77 -22.00
CA SER A 209 -9.97 -8.49 -21.83
C SER A 209 -9.87 -8.02 -20.38
N LEU A 210 -9.37 -6.80 -20.18
CA LEU A 210 -9.37 -6.16 -18.86
C LEU A 210 -10.60 -5.27 -18.68
N PRO A 211 -11.11 -5.13 -17.44
CA PRO A 211 -12.11 -4.11 -17.11
C PRO A 211 -11.51 -2.69 -17.18
N SER A 212 -12.35 -1.66 -17.07
CA SER A 212 -11.88 -0.26 -17.10
C SER A 212 -10.87 0.01 -15.98
N VAL A 213 -10.05 1.06 -16.17
CA VAL A 213 -9.09 1.51 -15.14
C VAL A 213 -9.81 1.87 -13.83
N ASN A 214 -11.03 2.41 -13.94
CA ASN A 214 -11.87 2.77 -12.81
C ASN A 214 -12.36 1.53 -12.04
N SER A 215 -12.81 0.50 -12.75
CA SER A 215 -13.22 -0.79 -12.17
C SER A 215 -12.04 -1.54 -11.54
N LEU A 216 -10.87 -1.56 -12.21
CA LEU A 216 -9.61 -2.09 -11.66
C LEU A 216 -9.17 -1.33 -10.40
N GLY A 217 -9.43 -0.02 -10.34
CA GLY A 217 -9.13 0.87 -9.23
C GLY A 217 -9.62 0.35 -7.87
N ARG A 218 -10.73 -0.39 -7.84
CA ARG A 218 -11.31 -0.95 -6.61
C ARG A 218 -10.45 -2.04 -5.99
N TRP A 219 -9.77 -2.84 -6.80
CA TRP A 219 -8.95 -3.97 -6.35
C TRP A 219 -7.68 -3.54 -5.61
N PHE A 220 -7.26 -2.28 -5.73
CA PHE A 220 -6.10 -1.74 -5.01
C PHE A 220 -6.29 -1.70 -3.48
N GLY A 221 -7.53 -1.66 -3.00
CA GLY A 221 -7.86 -1.74 -1.57
C GLY A 221 -8.03 -3.17 -1.05
N GLU A 222 -8.00 -4.19 -1.91
CA GLU A 222 -8.36 -5.56 -1.57
C GLU A 222 -7.15 -6.42 -1.17
N PRO A 223 -7.34 -7.52 -0.40
CA PRO A 223 -6.27 -8.44 -0.04
C PRO A 223 -5.91 -9.36 -1.22
N VAL A 224 -5.45 -8.78 -2.33
CA VAL A 224 -4.95 -9.53 -3.49
C VAL A 224 -3.62 -10.19 -3.14
N LYS A 225 -3.58 -11.52 -3.18
CA LYS A 225 -2.36 -12.31 -2.94
C LYS A 225 -1.75 -12.88 -4.20
N ALA A 226 -2.57 -13.07 -5.22
CA ALA A 226 -2.14 -13.62 -6.49
C ALA A 226 -2.83 -12.98 -7.68
N ALA A 227 -2.11 -12.92 -8.80
CA ALA A 227 -2.66 -12.67 -10.13
C ALA A 227 -2.33 -13.88 -11.00
N ILE A 228 -3.38 -14.51 -11.55
CA ILE A 228 -3.31 -15.67 -12.43
C ILE A 228 -3.42 -15.16 -13.86
N VAL A 229 -2.35 -15.24 -14.63
CA VAL A 229 -2.33 -14.72 -16.01
C VAL A 229 -2.63 -15.85 -17.00
N HIS A 230 -3.55 -15.70 -17.95
CA HIS A 230 -3.75 -16.73 -18.98
C HIS A 230 -2.71 -16.64 -20.11
N THR A 231 -2.30 -17.76 -20.71
CA THR A 231 -1.39 -17.78 -21.90
C THR A 231 -1.91 -16.93 -23.05
N ASP A 232 -3.22 -16.99 -23.24
CA ASP A 232 -3.90 -16.47 -24.44
C ASP A 232 -3.87 -14.94 -24.52
N ILE A 233 -3.37 -14.29 -23.47
CA ILE A 233 -3.21 -12.84 -23.35
C ILE A 233 -1.97 -12.37 -24.10
N VAL A 234 -0.95 -13.23 -24.22
CA VAL A 234 0.29 -12.86 -24.90
C VAL A 234 0.06 -12.94 -26.40
N LEU A 235 -0.36 -11.81 -26.97
CA LEU A 235 -0.50 -11.63 -28.41
C LEU A 235 0.83 -11.94 -29.09
N SER A 236 0.82 -12.90 -30.02
CA SER A 236 1.98 -13.30 -30.82
C SER A 236 2.42 -12.16 -31.74
N GLY A 237 3.16 -11.18 -31.22
CA GLY A 237 3.91 -10.22 -32.01
C GLY A 237 5.24 -10.83 -32.46
N LYS A 238 5.76 -10.42 -33.63
CA LYS A 238 7.19 -10.66 -33.97
C LYS A 238 8.03 -10.21 -32.77
N ALA A 239 8.98 -11.02 -32.32
CA ALA A 239 9.87 -10.69 -31.21
C ALA A 239 10.50 -9.30 -31.42
N VAL A 240 9.94 -8.27 -30.78
CA VAL A 240 10.38 -6.87 -30.96
C VAL A 240 11.68 -6.63 -30.18
N HIS A 241 12.01 -7.53 -29.25
CA HIS A 241 13.16 -7.41 -28.37
C HIS A 241 13.96 -8.71 -28.39
N LYS A 242 15.20 -8.63 -28.87
CA LYS A 242 16.22 -9.63 -28.53
C LYS A 242 16.48 -9.48 -27.03
N LEU A 243 16.08 -10.48 -26.25
CA LEU A 243 16.45 -10.56 -24.83
C LEU A 243 17.98 -10.44 -24.72
N PRO A 244 18.53 -9.70 -23.76
CA PRO A 244 19.97 -9.65 -23.56
C PRO A 244 20.45 -11.06 -23.22
N VAL A 245 21.22 -11.66 -24.13
CA VAL A 245 21.95 -12.89 -23.82
C VAL A 245 22.96 -12.51 -22.74
N GLY A 246 22.76 -13.02 -21.53
CA GLY A 246 23.71 -12.85 -20.43
C GLY A 246 25.10 -13.23 -20.92
N SER A 247 26.05 -12.32 -20.67
CA SER A 247 27.46 -12.50 -20.98
C SER A 247 27.97 -13.79 -20.34
N SER A 248 28.08 -14.85 -21.14
CA SER A 248 28.83 -16.05 -20.78
C SER A 248 30.32 -15.74 -20.93
N PRO A 249 31.18 -16.13 -19.97
CA PRO A 249 32.62 -15.96 -20.14
C PRO A 249 33.09 -16.88 -21.26
N SER A 250 33.72 -16.28 -22.26
CA SER A 250 34.33 -16.92 -23.41
C SER A 250 35.45 -17.89 -22.96
N GLY A 251 35.32 -19.17 -23.31
CA GLY A 251 36.36 -20.16 -23.02
C GLY A 251 36.08 -21.60 -23.47
N SER A 252 36.30 -21.86 -24.77
CA SER A 252 36.80 -23.13 -25.35
C SER A 252 35.87 -24.34 -25.59
N SER A 253 36.20 -25.01 -26.72
CA SER A 253 35.80 -26.31 -27.28
C SER A 253 34.40 -26.48 -27.88
N GLN A 254 34.37 -26.31 -29.22
CA GLN A 254 33.43 -26.96 -30.12
C GLN A 254 33.57 -28.48 -30.05
N ALA A 255 32.72 -29.15 -29.28
CA ALA A 255 32.29 -30.54 -29.47
C ALA A 255 31.35 -30.90 -28.31
N ASP A 256 30.07 -30.48 -28.36
CA ASP A 256 28.95 -31.06 -27.58
C ASP A 256 27.58 -30.40 -27.91
N ASN A 257 27.39 -29.88 -29.13
CA ASN A 257 26.17 -29.15 -29.51
C ASN A 257 25.02 -30.02 -30.05
N TYR A 258 24.98 -31.32 -29.73
CA TYR A 258 23.87 -32.21 -30.15
C TYR A 258 23.15 -32.91 -28.98
N SER A 259 23.42 -32.51 -27.73
CA SER A 259 22.85 -33.17 -26.54
C SER A 259 22.39 -32.21 -25.43
N GLN A 260 22.34 -30.88 -25.70
CA GLN A 260 21.85 -29.86 -24.75
C GLN A 260 20.56 -29.15 -25.19
N GLU A 261 19.79 -29.69 -26.13
CA GLU A 261 18.35 -29.40 -26.26
C GLU A 261 17.55 -30.24 -25.23
N ALA A 262 18.03 -30.26 -23.97
CA ALA A 262 17.26 -30.82 -22.88
C ALA A 262 16.05 -29.90 -22.66
N GLN A 263 14.90 -30.37 -23.13
CA GLN A 263 13.52 -29.87 -22.92
C GLN A 263 13.45 -28.54 -22.18
N ARG A 264 13.57 -27.45 -22.94
CA ARG A 264 13.24 -26.11 -22.42
C ARG A 264 11.76 -26.16 -22.04
N HIS A 265 11.47 -25.90 -20.76
CA HIS A 265 10.11 -25.89 -20.22
C HIS A 265 9.19 -25.10 -21.16
N GLU A 266 8.04 -25.67 -21.53
CA GLU A 266 7.20 -25.23 -22.66
C GLU A 266 6.85 -23.74 -22.60
N ILE A 267 6.78 -23.24 -21.38
CA ILE A 267 6.25 -21.94 -21.03
C ILE A 267 7.32 -20.98 -20.45
N ARG A 268 8.60 -21.37 -20.45
CA ARG A 268 9.71 -20.59 -19.89
C ARG A 268 9.78 -19.15 -20.43
N SER A 269 9.44 -18.95 -21.70
CA SER A 269 9.51 -17.65 -22.37
C SER A 269 8.62 -16.58 -21.74
N TYR A 270 7.50 -16.98 -21.16
CA TYR A 270 6.56 -16.07 -20.50
C TYR A 270 7.07 -15.65 -19.12
N LEU A 271 7.65 -16.58 -18.36
CA LEU A 271 8.35 -16.27 -17.12
C LEU A 271 9.48 -15.27 -17.36
N ASP A 272 10.28 -15.48 -18.42
CA ASP A 272 11.35 -14.56 -18.80
C ASP A 272 10.77 -13.16 -19.15
N TYR A 273 9.59 -13.10 -19.79
CA TYR A 273 8.91 -11.84 -20.11
C TYR A 273 8.37 -11.11 -18.88
N VAL A 274 7.76 -11.83 -17.92
CA VAL A 274 7.32 -11.26 -16.64
C VAL A 274 8.52 -10.72 -15.86
N GLY A 275 9.63 -11.48 -15.82
CA GLY A 275 10.88 -11.02 -15.21
C GLY A 275 11.42 -9.74 -15.86
N TYR A 276 11.35 -9.65 -17.18
CA TYR A 276 11.72 -8.43 -17.91
C TYR A 276 10.83 -7.23 -17.58
N LEU A 277 9.50 -7.43 -17.47
CA LEU A 277 8.57 -6.36 -17.06
C LEU A 277 8.84 -5.91 -15.63
N TYR A 278 9.07 -6.85 -14.72
CA TYR A 278 9.38 -6.56 -13.32
C TYR A 278 10.66 -5.73 -13.17
N GLN A 279 11.73 -6.06 -13.91
CA GLN A 279 12.98 -5.29 -13.91
C GLN A 279 12.84 -3.87 -14.48
N LYS A 280 11.80 -3.61 -15.27
CA LYS A 280 11.50 -2.29 -15.83
C LYS A 280 10.60 -1.43 -14.95
N MET A 281 10.06 -1.98 -13.87
CA MET A 281 9.30 -1.20 -12.91
C MET A 281 10.23 -0.20 -12.20
N GLU A 282 9.76 1.03 -12.00
CA GLU A 282 10.53 2.05 -11.29
C GLU A 282 10.75 1.61 -9.83
N PRO A 283 11.98 1.76 -9.28
CA PRO A 283 12.24 1.41 -7.90
C PRO A 283 11.50 2.35 -6.94
N LEU A 284 11.01 1.81 -5.81
CA LEU A 284 10.31 2.59 -4.80
C LEU A 284 11.25 3.67 -4.20
N PRO A 285 10.82 4.95 -4.10
CA PRO A 285 11.62 6.02 -3.51
C PRO A 285 11.98 5.79 -2.04
N GLU A 286 13.18 6.19 -1.61
CA GLU A 286 13.71 6.00 -0.24
C GLU A 286 12.87 6.66 0.86
N GLN A 287 12.10 7.70 0.51
CA GLN A 287 11.28 8.53 1.39
C GLN A 287 10.05 7.81 1.96
N GLU A 288 9.74 6.63 1.44
CA GLU A 288 8.61 5.78 1.83
C GLU A 288 8.83 4.97 3.12
N ARG A 289 9.87 5.26 3.92
CA ARG A 289 10.37 4.34 4.97
C ARG A 289 10.11 4.73 6.44
N PHE A 290 9.43 5.84 6.76
CA PHE A 290 9.42 6.37 8.14
C PHE A 290 8.06 6.84 8.66
N GLU A 291 7.76 6.51 9.93
CA GLU A 291 6.62 6.95 10.76
C GLU A 291 7.13 7.61 12.06
N PRO A 292 6.69 8.83 12.40
CA PRO A 292 6.85 9.34 13.77
C PRO A 292 5.51 9.76 14.41
N LEU A 293 5.35 9.52 15.72
CA LEU A 293 4.15 9.85 16.51
C LEU A 293 4.49 10.41 17.92
N MET A 294 3.75 11.44 18.32
CA MET A 294 3.29 11.88 19.67
C MET A 294 4.23 12.43 20.78
N ASP A 295 3.53 13.02 21.78
CA ASP A 295 3.82 14.14 22.70
C ASP A 295 5.01 14.03 23.67
N ASN A 296 5.59 15.21 23.98
CA ASN A 296 6.93 15.39 24.53
C ASN A 296 7.95 14.52 23.77
N LEU A 297 8.23 14.97 22.55
CA LEU A 297 9.10 14.28 21.61
C LEU A 297 10.38 13.81 22.30
N GLU A 298 10.52 12.49 22.35
CA GLU A 298 11.76 11.86 22.78
C GLU A 298 12.89 12.23 21.81
N ALA A 299 14.14 12.07 22.25
CA ALA A 299 15.30 12.38 21.41
C ALA A 299 15.27 11.60 20.07
N GLN A 300 14.71 10.39 20.06
CA GLN A 300 14.56 9.57 18.85
C GLN A 300 13.55 10.17 17.86
N THR A 301 12.48 10.80 18.33
CA THR A 301 11.49 11.44 17.46
C THR A 301 12.09 12.66 16.77
N TYR A 302 12.83 13.51 17.50
CA TYR A 302 13.58 14.61 16.89
C TYR A 302 14.62 14.13 15.88
N GLU A 303 15.34 13.03 16.16
CA GLU A 303 16.32 12.48 15.22
C GLU A 303 15.65 12.00 13.92
N THR A 304 14.44 11.44 14.03
CA THR A 304 13.67 11.03 12.85
C THR A 304 13.26 12.24 12.00
N PHE A 305 12.88 13.35 12.63
CA PHE A 305 12.60 14.61 11.91
C PHE A 305 13.84 15.19 11.23
N GLU A 306 14.98 15.18 11.91
CA GLU A 306 16.24 15.73 11.43
C GLU A 306 16.83 14.96 10.23
N LYS A 307 16.43 13.71 10.01
CA LYS A 307 16.79 12.93 8.83
C LYS A 307 16.13 13.43 7.54
N ASP A 308 15.07 14.24 7.62
CA ASP A 308 14.42 14.85 6.45
C ASP A 308 15.20 16.10 5.99
N SER A 309 16.28 15.88 5.24
CA SER A 309 17.11 16.95 4.70
C SER A 309 16.35 17.88 3.75
N VAL A 310 15.39 17.33 2.99
CA VAL A 310 14.59 18.09 2.01
C VAL A 310 13.77 19.16 2.72
N LYS A 311 13.12 18.83 3.84
CA LYS A 311 12.34 19.78 4.64
C LYS A 311 13.17 21.00 5.04
N TYR A 312 14.32 20.79 5.68
CA TYR A 312 15.13 21.90 6.19
C TYR A 312 15.78 22.72 5.07
N ILE A 313 16.12 22.09 3.93
CA ILE A 313 16.58 22.82 2.74
C ILE A 313 15.48 23.75 2.20
N GLN A 314 14.21 23.33 2.20
CA GLN A 314 13.11 24.22 1.79
C GLN A 314 12.90 25.37 2.78
N TYR A 315 13.00 25.12 4.09
CA TYR A 315 12.95 26.20 5.09
C TYR A 315 14.09 27.19 4.93
N GLN A 316 15.32 26.72 4.73
CA GLN A 316 16.48 27.57 4.45
C GLN A 316 16.22 28.44 3.21
N ARG A 317 15.77 27.84 2.10
CA ARG A 317 15.43 28.59 0.86
C ARG A 317 14.34 29.64 1.08
N ALA A 318 13.31 29.31 1.86
CA ALA A 318 12.23 30.25 2.19
C ALA A 318 12.77 31.44 3.00
N VAL A 319 13.62 31.18 4.00
CA VAL A 319 14.26 32.23 4.80
C VAL A 319 15.20 33.08 3.95
N SER A 320 16.03 32.48 3.08
CA SER A 320 16.94 33.20 2.19
C SER A 320 16.18 34.19 1.30
N LYS A 321 15.07 33.75 0.68
CA LYS A 321 14.22 34.64 -0.13
C LYS A 321 13.59 35.75 0.70
N ALA A 322 13.04 35.43 1.87
CA ALA A 322 12.45 36.42 2.76
C ALA A 322 13.48 37.48 3.22
N LEU A 323 14.73 37.10 3.47
CA LEU A 323 15.81 38.02 3.84
C LEU A 323 16.18 38.98 2.70
N VAL A 324 16.31 38.48 1.48
CA VAL A 324 16.61 39.30 0.29
C VAL A 324 15.48 40.26 -0.03
N ASP A 325 14.22 39.79 0.06
CA ASP A 325 13.04 40.64 -0.18
C ASP A 325 12.88 41.73 0.90
N ARG A 326 13.25 41.43 2.15
CA ARG A 326 13.15 42.36 3.28
C ARG A 326 14.27 43.41 3.25
N ILE A 327 15.49 43.00 2.93
CA ILE A 327 16.70 43.85 3.00
C ILE A 327 17.38 43.92 1.62
N PRO A 328 17.29 45.08 0.94
CA PRO A 328 18.04 45.36 -0.28
C PRO A 328 19.56 45.21 -0.06
N ASP A 329 20.31 44.87 -1.12
CA ASP A 329 21.75 44.58 -1.05
C ASP A 329 22.56 45.73 -0.42
N GLU A 330 22.17 46.98 -0.70
CA GLU A 330 22.77 48.20 -0.14
C GLU A 330 22.70 48.28 1.38
N ASN A 331 21.72 47.61 2.00
CA ASN A 331 21.49 47.61 3.44
C ASN A 331 21.89 46.28 4.13
N ALA A 332 22.44 45.32 3.39
CA ALA A 332 22.73 43.97 3.89
C ALA A 332 23.69 43.95 5.11
N SER A 333 24.66 44.87 5.12
CA SER A 333 25.67 44.96 6.18
C SER A 333 25.32 45.90 7.33
N THR A 334 24.32 46.78 7.16
CA THR A 334 23.95 47.82 8.12
C THR A 334 22.70 47.46 8.91
N THR A 335 21.76 46.76 8.29
CA THR A 335 20.47 46.43 8.90
C THR A 335 20.50 45.02 9.46
N THR A 336 20.12 44.87 10.73
CA THR A 336 19.96 43.57 11.39
C THR A 336 18.49 43.19 11.41
N VAL A 337 18.16 42.03 10.88
CA VAL A 337 16.81 41.47 10.86
C VAL A 337 16.58 40.68 12.14
N VAL A 338 15.44 40.90 12.79
CA VAL A 338 15.03 40.12 13.96
C VAL A 338 14.24 38.89 13.48
N LEU A 339 14.81 37.70 13.60
CA LEU A 339 14.17 36.45 13.23
C LEU A 339 13.82 35.64 14.49
N MET A 340 12.58 35.19 14.61
CA MET A 340 12.13 34.40 15.75
C MET A 340 11.70 33.02 15.28
N VAL A 341 12.40 31.99 15.75
CA VAL A 341 12.03 30.59 15.57
C VAL A 341 11.13 30.18 16.74
N VAL A 342 9.85 29.91 16.48
CA VAL A 342 8.87 29.53 17.50
C VAL A 342 8.55 28.03 17.39
N GLY A 343 8.85 27.28 18.47
CA GLY A 343 8.94 25.82 18.42
C GLY A 343 10.30 25.37 17.87
N ALA A 344 11.39 25.82 18.49
CA ALA A 344 12.74 25.59 17.97
C ALA A 344 13.22 24.13 18.04
N GLY A 345 12.61 23.28 18.87
CA GLY A 345 13.01 21.89 19.05
C GLY A 345 14.48 21.78 19.44
N ARG A 346 15.23 20.89 18.78
CA ARG A 346 16.69 20.76 18.95
C ARG A 346 17.52 21.73 18.09
N GLY A 347 16.87 22.70 17.43
CA GLY A 347 17.51 23.78 16.68
C GLY A 347 17.77 23.61 15.18
N PRO A 348 17.18 22.64 14.42
CA PRO A 348 17.47 22.54 12.99
C PRO A 348 17.00 23.78 12.19
N LEU A 349 15.88 24.42 12.58
CA LEU A 349 15.43 25.67 11.96
C LEU A 349 16.27 26.88 12.35
N VAL A 350 16.85 26.88 13.55
CA VAL A 350 17.81 27.91 13.98
C VAL A 350 19.04 27.85 13.07
N ARG A 351 19.58 26.64 12.85
CA ARG A 351 20.69 26.40 11.92
C ARG A 351 20.33 26.82 10.49
N ALA A 352 19.20 26.35 9.97
CA ALA A 352 18.74 26.69 8.61
C ALA A 352 18.59 28.21 8.42
N SER A 353 18.13 28.93 9.44
CA SER A 353 17.99 30.39 9.40
C SER A 353 19.34 31.11 9.38
N LEU A 354 20.31 30.64 10.18
CA LEU A 354 21.67 31.20 10.19
C LEU A 354 22.42 30.90 8.88
N GLN A 355 22.26 29.71 8.32
CA GLN A 355 22.81 29.36 7.01
C GLN A 355 22.21 30.22 5.89
N ALA A 356 20.90 30.45 5.90
CA ALA A 356 20.25 31.37 4.98
C ALA A 356 20.80 32.82 5.08
N ALA A 357 21.13 33.27 6.30
CA ALA A 357 21.73 34.58 6.52
C ALA A 357 23.16 34.67 5.99
N GLU A 358 23.97 33.62 6.20
CA GLU A 358 25.32 33.51 5.66
C GLU A 358 25.32 33.50 4.13
N GLU A 359 24.46 32.68 3.52
CA GLU A 359 24.32 32.58 2.05
C GLU A 359 23.90 33.91 1.40
N THR A 360 23.06 34.68 2.08
CA THR A 360 22.56 35.95 1.56
C THR A 360 23.39 37.16 2.01
N GLY A 361 24.32 37.00 2.95
CA GLY A 361 25.12 38.07 3.52
C GLY A 361 24.33 39.07 4.38
N ARG A 362 23.14 38.70 4.88
CA ARG A 362 22.29 39.56 5.74
C ARG A 362 22.55 39.27 7.20
N LYS A 363 22.49 40.31 8.05
CA LYS A 363 22.66 40.15 9.50
C LYS A 363 21.38 39.70 10.17
N LEU A 364 21.46 38.67 11.01
CA LEU A 364 20.36 38.19 11.85
C LEU A 364 20.63 38.40 13.33
N LYS A 365 19.56 38.70 14.06
CA LYS A 365 19.42 38.43 15.50
C LYS A 365 18.31 37.39 15.67
N VAL A 366 18.64 36.24 16.24
CA VAL A 366 17.72 35.09 16.32
C VAL A 366 17.20 34.91 17.75
N TYR A 367 15.89 34.73 17.89
CA TYR A 367 15.30 34.20 19.12
C TYR A 367 14.81 32.76 18.88
N ALA A 368 15.27 31.82 19.70
CA ALA A 368 14.84 30.42 19.65
C ALA A 368 13.88 30.16 20.82
N VAL A 369 12.57 30.17 20.54
CA VAL A 369 11.50 30.00 21.53
C VAL A 369 11.07 28.53 21.57
N GLU A 370 11.16 27.90 22.74
CA GLU A 370 10.81 26.50 22.95
C GLU A 370 10.18 26.30 24.32
N LYS A 371 9.08 25.53 24.39
CA LYS A 371 8.38 25.22 25.65
C LYS A 371 8.93 23.96 26.33
N ASN A 372 9.47 23.02 25.56
CA ASN A 372 9.98 21.75 26.07
C ASN A 372 11.33 21.97 26.77
N PRO A 373 11.41 21.85 28.11
CA PRO A 373 12.64 22.12 28.85
C PRO A 373 13.78 21.16 28.47
N ASN A 374 13.47 19.95 27.99
CA ASN A 374 14.48 18.98 27.57
C ASN A 374 15.16 19.41 26.25
N ALA A 375 14.36 19.92 25.30
CA ALA A 375 14.89 20.43 24.03
C ALA A 375 15.71 21.72 24.25
N VAL A 376 15.31 22.56 25.22
CA VAL A 376 16.07 23.76 25.63
C VAL A 376 17.49 23.41 26.09
N VAL A 377 17.69 22.29 26.80
CA VAL A 377 19.05 21.82 27.15
C VAL A 377 19.88 21.59 25.90
N THR A 378 19.33 20.90 24.89
CA THR A 378 20.01 20.68 23.61
C THR A 378 20.30 21.99 22.88
N LEU A 379 19.36 22.94 22.88
CA LEU A 379 19.57 24.26 22.26
C LEU A 379 20.73 25.02 22.91
N HIS A 380 20.85 25.01 24.24
CA HIS A 380 21.98 25.65 24.94
C HIS A 380 23.32 25.01 24.56
N SER A 381 23.37 23.68 24.50
CA SER A 381 24.57 22.96 24.04
C SER A 381 24.90 23.28 22.59
N LEU A 382 23.91 23.30 21.70
CA LEU A 382 24.08 23.62 20.28
C LEU A 382 24.64 25.03 20.09
N VAL A 383 24.02 26.03 20.71
CA VAL A 383 24.45 27.44 20.59
C VAL A 383 25.88 27.62 21.08
N LYS A 384 26.27 26.95 22.17
CA LYS A 384 27.63 27.01 22.70
C LYS A 384 28.66 26.27 21.83
N LEU A 385 28.28 25.12 21.26
CA LEU A 385 29.17 24.34 20.40
C LEU A 385 29.48 25.05 19.08
N GLU A 386 28.48 25.74 18.52
CA GLU A 386 28.59 26.41 17.22
C GLU A 386 29.08 27.86 17.35
N GLY A 387 29.27 28.38 18.58
CA GLY A 387 29.72 29.76 18.82
C GLY A 387 28.65 30.83 18.51
N TRP A 388 27.37 30.49 18.66
CA TRP A 388 26.23 31.35 18.32
C TRP A 388 25.74 32.23 19.47
N GLU A 389 26.47 32.31 20.59
CA GLU A 389 26.01 32.98 21.82
C GLU A 389 25.65 34.46 21.62
N ASN A 390 26.30 35.12 20.66
CA ASN A 390 26.04 36.53 20.33
C ASN A 390 24.91 36.72 19.29
N LEU A 391 24.50 35.64 18.61
CA LEU A 391 23.52 35.67 17.52
C LEU A 391 22.15 35.12 17.96
N VAL A 392 22.14 34.12 18.85
CA VAL A 392 20.95 33.37 19.22
C VAL A 392 20.62 33.57 20.70
N THR A 393 19.43 34.09 20.98
CA THR A 393 18.84 34.16 22.33
C THR A 393 17.85 33.03 22.52
N ILE A 394 18.08 32.15 23.50
CA ILE A 394 17.20 31.01 23.80
C ILE A 394 16.12 31.47 24.79
N VAL A 395 14.86 31.14 24.50
CA VAL A 395 13.69 31.49 25.31
C VAL A 395 12.94 30.22 25.69
N SER A 396 13.02 29.84 26.95
CA SER A 396 12.26 28.70 27.52
C SER A 396 10.86 29.15 27.91
N CYS A 397 9.93 29.18 26.95
CA CYS A 397 8.56 29.63 27.17
C CYS A 397 7.63 29.12 26.06
N ASP A 398 6.35 29.01 26.37
CA ASP A 398 5.31 28.88 25.35
C ASP A 398 5.16 30.22 24.59
N MET A 399 5.23 30.15 23.26
CA MET A 399 5.13 31.33 22.40
C MET A 399 3.85 32.14 22.62
N ARG A 400 2.76 31.52 23.11
CA ARG A 400 1.48 32.18 23.40
C ARG A 400 1.53 33.08 24.64
N PHE A 401 2.52 32.90 25.51
CA PHE A 401 2.67 33.66 26.76
C PHE A 401 3.96 34.48 26.86
N TRP A 402 4.95 34.24 25.99
CA TRP A 402 6.20 35.01 25.99
C TRP A 402 6.03 36.50 25.62
N GLU A 403 6.47 37.41 26.50
CA GLU A 403 6.55 38.84 26.19
C GLU A 403 7.89 39.17 25.54
N ALA A 404 7.89 39.31 24.21
CA ALA A 404 9.11 39.55 23.45
C ALA A 404 9.67 40.97 23.69
N PRO A 405 10.99 41.13 23.88
CA PRO A 405 11.61 42.44 24.16
C PRO A 405 11.61 43.37 22.93
N GLU A 406 11.44 42.82 21.73
CA GLU A 406 11.34 43.55 20.47
C GLU A 406 10.47 42.76 19.48
N LYS A 407 9.99 43.39 18.40
CA LYS A 407 9.17 42.71 17.40
C LYS A 407 10.00 42.02 16.31
N ALA A 408 9.54 40.86 15.86
CA ALA A 408 10.14 40.10 14.76
C ALA A 408 9.89 40.74 13.39
N ASP A 409 10.89 40.67 12.52
CA ASP A 409 10.74 40.88 11.08
C ASP A 409 10.28 39.60 10.38
N ILE A 410 10.78 38.45 10.83
CA ILE A 410 10.45 37.13 10.28
C ILE A 410 10.16 36.18 11.45
N LEU A 411 9.00 35.52 11.40
CA LEU A 411 8.61 34.44 12.29
C LEU A 411 8.73 33.12 11.54
N VAL A 412 9.46 32.15 12.10
CA VAL A 412 9.66 30.82 11.50
C VAL A 412 9.15 29.75 12.45
N SER A 413 8.37 28.80 11.94
CA SER A 413 7.84 27.69 12.73
C SER A 413 7.70 26.42 11.88
N GLU A 414 7.69 25.26 12.54
CA GLU A 414 7.35 23.97 11.93
C GLU A 414 6.51 23.20 12.96
N LEU A 415 5.22 23.54 13.00
CA LEU A 415 4.22 23.01 13.93
C LEU A 415 3.12 22.25 13.17
N LEU A 416 3.46 21.74 11.98
CA LEU A 416 2.51 21.12 11.07
C LEU A 416 2.51 19.62 11.28
N GLY A 417 1.41 19.08 11.79
CA GLY A 417 1.20 17.64 11.78
C GLY A 417 0.86 17.12 10.38
N SER A 418 0.62 15.81 10.26
CA SER A 418 0.17 15.20 8.99
C SER A 418 -1.16 15.75 8.46
N PHE A 419 -2.00 16.31 9.34
CA PHE A 419 -3.22 17.04 8.99
C PHE A 419 -3.04 18.55 9.12
N GLY A 420 -1.78 19.02 9.07
CA GLY A 420 -1.20 20.32 9.40
C GLY A 420 -1.73 21.12 10.60
N ASP A 421 -3.03 21.29 10.84
CA ASP A 421 -3.54 21.98 12.06
C ASP A 421 -3.78 21.03 13.23
N ASN A 422 -3.66 19.71 13.04
CA ASN A 422 -3.82 18.74 14.13
C ASN A 422 -2.75 18.84 15.24
N GLU A 423 -1.70 19.64 15.03
CA GLU A 423 -0.71 20.01 16.05
C GLU A 423 -0.90 21.46 16.56
N LEU A 424 -2.07 22.04 16.30
CA LEU A 424 -2.50 23.36 16.79
C LEU A 424 -1.60 24.52 16.32
N SER A 425 -1.03 24.41 15.11
CA SER A 425 -0.28 25.49 14.47
C SER A 425 -1.06 26.81 14.42
N PRO A 426 -2.36 26.84 14.05
CA PRO A 426 -3.12 28.10 14.00
C PRO A 426 -3.16 28.81 15.36
N GLU A 427 -3.49 28.10 16.44
CA GLU A 427 -3.60 28.65 17.79
C GLU A 427 -2.25 29.14 18.32
N CYS A 428 -1.18 28.43 18.00
CA CYS A 428 0.18 28.80 18.39
C CYS A 428 0.63 30.09 17.68
N LEU A 429 0.43 30.17 16.37
CA LEU A 429 0.83 31.31 15.55
C LEU A 429 -0.06 32.54 15.75
N ASP A 430 -1.36 32.36 15.99
CA ASP A 430 -2.26 33.46 16.38
C ASP A 430 -1.80 34.12 17.68
N GLY A 431 -1.33 33.31 18.64
CA GLY A 431 -0.69 33.81 19.86
C GLY A 431 0.61 34.56 19.53
N ALA A 432 1.53 33.91 18.82
CA ALA A 432 2.85 34.46 18.49
C ALA A 432 2.80 35.76 17.66
N GLN A 433 1.76 35.96 16.85
CA GLN A 433 1.61 37.13 15.98
C GLN A 433 1.68 38.48 16.72
N ARG A 434 1.39 38.53 18.03
CA ARG A 434 1.47 39.77 18.83
C ARG A 434 2.84 40.43 18.83
N PHE A 435 3.91 39.64 18.70
CA PHE A 435 5.29 40.11 18.63
C PHE A 435 5.86 40.12 17.21
N LEU A 436 5.02 39.96 16.17
CA LEU A 436 5.40 40.21 14.78
C LEU A 436 5.18 41.69 14.42
N LYS A 437 6.07 42.26 13.60
CA LYS A 437 5.86 43.61 13.04
C LYS A 437 4.63 43.60 12.10
N PRO A 438 3.94 44.74 11.90
CA PRO A 438 2.79 44.80 10.99
C PRO A 438 3.10 44.39 9.54
N ASP A 439 4.33 44.62 9.09
CA ASP A 439 4.88 44.21 7.79
C ASP A 439 5.75 42.95 7.88
N GLY A 440 5.69 42.25 9.01
CA GLY A 440 6.48 41.05 9.28
C GLY A 440 6.01 39.84 8.49
N ILE A 441 6.94 38.92 8.23
CA ILE A 441 6.72 37.72 7.43
C ILE A 441 6.54 36.52 8.37
N SER A 442 5.56 35.66 8.10
CA SER A 442 5.46 34.33 8.72
C SER A 442 5.89 33.25 7.73
N ILE A 443 6.65 32.28 8.22
CA ILE A 443 7.07 31.07 7.50
C ILE A 443 6.68 29.87 8.39
N PRO A 444 5.71 29.02 7.98
CA PRO A 444 4.96 29.08 6.73
C PRO A 444 4.02 30.28 6.63
N SER A 445 3.76 30.70 5.39
CA SER A 445 2.79 31.76 5.09
C SER A 445 1.36 31.24 5.01
N SER A 446 1.17 30.01 4.53
CA SER A 446 -0.14 29.37 4.50
C SER A 446 -0.02 27.87 4.33
N TYR A 447 -1.09 27.16 4.65
CA TYR A 447 -1.21 25.73 4.42
C TYR A 447 -2.66 25.33 4.19
N VAL A 448 -2.87 24.32 3.35
CA VAL A 448 -4.17 23.81 2.92
C VAL A 448 -4.22 22.29 3.04
N TYR A 449 -5.28 21.78 3.65
CA TYR A 449 -5.53 20.34 3.74
C TYR A 449 -6.28 19.86 2.54
N LYS A 450 -6.07 18.61 2.18
CA LYS A 450 -6.80 17.95 1.09
C LYS A 450 -7.27 16.57 1.54
N PHE A 451 -8.52 16.24 1.20
CA PHE A 451 -9.12 14.93 1.43
C PHE A 451 -9.41 14.21 0.13
N TYR A 452 -9.34 12.89 0.14
CA TYR A 452 -9.95 12.04 -0.87
C TYR A 452 -10.57 10.79 -0.22
N THR A 453 -11.51 10.16 -0.91
CA THR A 453 -12.15 8.94 -0.42
C THR A 453 -11.23 7.75 -0.55
N ALA A 454 -11.20 6.93 0.50
CA ALA A 454 -10.35 5.77 0.64
C ALA A 454 -11.19 4.50 0.83
N CYS A 455 -10.91 3.48 0.01
CA CYS A 455 -11.29 2.11 0.33
C CYS A 455 -10.05 1.33 0.75
N ASP A 456 -10.09 0.83 1.98
CA ASP A 456 -9.04 0.00 2.54
C ASP A 456 -9.71 -1.21 3.21
N TYR A 457 -9.03 -2.34 3.22
CA TYR A 457 -9.47 -3.55 3.89
C TYR A 457 -9.01 -3.49 5.36
N ILE A 458 -9.79 -2.81 6.20
CA ILE A 458 -9.36 -2.51 7.58
C ILE A 458 -9.56 -3.68 8.53
N LYS A 459 -8.43 -4.28 8.91
CA LYS A 459 -8.31 -5.30 9.97
C LYS A 459 -8.12 -4.69 11.36
N VAL A 460 -7.38 -3.59 11.49
CA VAL A 460 -6.82 -3.15 12.79
C VAL A 460 -7.87 -2.52 13.71
N VAL A 461 -8.73 -1.64 13.22
CA VAL A 461 -9.75 -1.00 14.09
C VAL A 461 -10.85 -1.97 14.49
N LYS A 462 -11.22 -2.92 13.62
CA LYS A 462 -12.13 -4.02 13.98
C LYS A 462 -11.62 -4.89 15.15
N LEU A 463 -10.31 -4.98 15.37
CA LEU A 463 -9.74 -5.75 16.50
C LEU A 463 -9.99 -5.10 17.86
N HIS A 464 -10.11 -3.77 17.91
CA HIS A 464 -10.36 -3.04 19.16
C HIS A 464 -11.82 -3.19 19.64
N LYS A 465 -12.75 -3.51 18.71
CA LYS A 465 -14.17 -3.79 19.00
C LYS A 465 -14.91 -2.66 19.73
N ASP A 466 -14.45 -1.41 19.62
CA ASP A 466 -15.10 -0.24 20.21
C ASP A 466 -15.16 0.94 19.23
N LEU A 467 -16.09 1.86 19.49
CA LEU A 467 -16.37 3.01 18.63
C LEU A 467 -15.29 4.10 18.72
N LEU A 468 -14.58 4.22 19.86
CA LEU A 468 -13.60 5.27 20.06
C LEU A 468 -12.47 5.19 19.03
N HIS A 469 -12.07 3.96 18.66
CA HIS A 469 -11.05 3.76 17.65
C HIS A 469 -11.51 4.12 16.23
N PHE A 470 -12.82 4.11 15.92
CA PHE A 470 -13.36 4.63 14.66
C PHE A 470 -13.52 6.15 14.66
N GLU A 471 -13.66 6.77 15.83
CA GLU A 471 -13.78 8.22 16.01
C GLU A 471 -12.42 8.95 16.18
N THR A 472 -11.31 8.22 16.02
CA THR A 472 -9.94 8.74 16.19
C THR A 472 -9.22 8.84 14.84
N ALA A 473 -8.46 9.91 14.61
CA ALA A 473 -7.60 10.07 13.43
C ALA A 473 -6.24 9.39 13.63
N TYR A 474 -5.67 8.81 12.56
CA TYR A 474 -4.41 8.08 12.64
C TYR A 474 -3.41 8.55 11.58
N VAL A 475 -2.15 8.70 12.00
CA VAL A 475 -1.03 8.86 11.08
C VAL A 475 -0.61 7.48 10.60
N VAL A 476 -0.85 7.19 9.33
CA VAL A 476 -0.55 5.89 8.70
C VAL A 476 0.10 6.12 7.34
N LYS A 477 1.12 5.34 6.99
CA LYS A 477 1.57 5.26 5.60
C LYS A 477 0.58 4.44 4.77
N LEU A 478 -0.26 5.12 3.98
CA LEU A 478 -1.18 4.42 3.06
C LEU A 478 -0.41 3.81 1.89
N HIS A 479 -0.81 2.60 1.51
CA HIS A 479 -0.18 1.85 0.42
C HIS A 479 -1.27 1.07 -0.33
N ARG A 480 -2.03 0.19 0.37
CA ARG A 480 -3.26 -0.48 -0.13
C ARG A 480 -4.38 0.52 -0.13
N LEU A 481 -4.70 1.09 -1.27
CA LEU A 481 -5.75 2.09 -1.29
C LEU A 481 -6.37 2.19 -2.66
N ALA A 482 -7.68 1.94 -2.72
CA ALA A 482 -8.46 2.44 -3.84
C ALA A 482 -8.74 3.92 -3.60
N LYS A 483 -8.06 4.78 -4.38
CA LYS A 483 -8.39 6.21 -4.46
C LYS A 483 -9.56 6.37 -5.43
N LEU A 484 -10.76 6.55 -4.90
CA LEU A 484 -11.98 6.63 -5.73
C LEU A 484 -12.22 8.01 -6.34
N SER A 485 -11.61 9.06 -5.78
CA SER A 485 -11.82 10.43 -6.26
C SER A 485 -10.53 11.26 -6.22
N PRO A 486 -10.45 12.33 -7.02
CA PRO A 486 -9.46 13.37 -6.81
C PRO A 486 -9.56 13.97 -5.40
N SER A 487 -8.43 14.49 -4.93
CA SER A 487 -8.35 15.18 -3.65
C SER A 487 -9.01 16.56 -3.71
N GLN A 488 -9.74 16.94 -2.68
CA GLN A 488 -10.36 18.26 -2.55
C GLN A 488 -9.82 19.00 -1.34
N ALA A 489 -9.56 20.29 -1.49
CA ALA A 489 -9.12 21.14 -0.39
C ALA A 489 -10.18 21.19 0.72
N VAL A 490 -9.76 21.22 1.99
CA VAL A 490 -10.61 21.19 3.17
C VAL A 490 -10.53 22.54 3.89
N PHE A 491 -9.62 22.69 4.85
CA PHE A 491 -9.37 23.95 5.54
C PHE A 491 -8.08 24.60 5.05
N THR A 492 -8.00 25.91 5.24
CA THR A 492 -6.83 26.71 4.89
C THR A 492 -6.59 27.70 6.01
N PHE A 493 -5.33 27.85 6.38
CA PHE A 493 -4.88 28.86 7.33
C PHE A 493 -3.76 29.67 6.70
N THR A 494 -3.74 30.96 7.04
CA THR A 494 -2.79 31.93 6.51
C THR A 494 -2.22 32.71 7.68
N HIS A 495 -0.91 32.89 7.66
CA HIS A 495 -0.14 33.59 8.68
C HIS A 495 0.68 34.71 8.03
N PRO A 496 0.63 35.94 8.55
CA PRO A 496 -0.14 36.38 9.72
C PRO A 496 -1.65 36.50 9.44
N ASN A 497 -2.46 36.26 10.45
CA ASN A 497 -3.92 36.36 10.37
C ASN A 497 -4.41 37.74 10.85
N TYR A 498 -4.75 38.61 9.91
CA TYR A 498 -5.29 39.96 10.17
C TYR A 498 -6.82 40.02 10.12
N SER A 499 -7.52 38.88 10.08
CA SER A 499 -8.99 38.85 10.07
C SER A 499 -9.53 39.53 11.33
N PRO A 500 -10.55 40.42 11.21
CA PRO A 500 -11.18 41.07 12.35
C PRO A 500 -11.96 40.08 13.24
N ASN A 501 -12.40 38.96 12.68
CA ASN A 501 -13.11 37.88 13.37
C ASN A 501 -12.20 36.65 13.45
N LYS A 502 -11.17 36.70 14.32
CA LYS A 502 -10.23 35.60 14.53
C LYS A 502 -10.96 34.40 15.14
N SER A 503 -11.22 33.40 14.31
CA SER A 503 -11.69 32.08 14.74
C SER A 503 -10.94 31.04 13.93
N ASN A 504 -10.51 29.96 14.59
CA ASN A 504 -9.92 28.79 13.94
C ASN A 504 -10.93 27.66 13.75
N GLN A 505 -12.15 27.81 14.27
CA GLN A 505 -13.22 26.84 14.02
C GLN A 505 -13.60 26.86 12.53
N ARG A 506 -13.76 25.68 11.96
CA ARG A 506 -14.08 25.50 10.54
C ARG A 506 -15.21 24.49 10.38
N TYR A 507 -15.97 24.66 9.30
CA TYR A 507 -16.94 23.68 8.82
C TYR A 507 -16.87 23.67 7.31
N LYS A 508 -16.89 22.47 6.71
CA LYS A 508 -16.94 22.30 5.26
C LYS A 508 -17.72 21.06 4.88
N LYS A 509 -18.56 21.20 3.86
CA LYS A 509 -19.22 20.08 3.19
C LYS A 509 -18.50 19.82 1.87
N LEU A 510 -18.06 18.59 1.66
CA LEU A 510 -17.43 18.15 0.41
C LEU A 510 -18.38 17.18 -0.31
N ARG A 511 -18.30 17.18 -1.65
CA ARG A 511 -19.00 16.22 -2.50
C ARG A 511 -17.98 15.58 -3.42
N PHE A 512 -17.81 14.26 -3.29
CA PHE A 512 -16.94 13.48 -4.16
C PHE A 512 -17.80 12.82 -5.24
N GLU A 513 -17.44 13.05 -6.50
CA GLU A 513 -18.07 12.40 -7.65
C GLU A 513 -17.20 11.23 -8.07
N ILE A 514 -17.81 10.05 -8.17
CA ILE A 514 -17.15 8.79 -8.50
C ILE A 514 -17.68 8.36 -9.87
N PRO A 515 -16.79 8.03 -10.84
CA PRO A 515 -17.22 7.59 -12.17
C PRO A 515 -18.14 6.37 -12.11
N ILE A 516 -19.15 6.32 -12.99
CA ILE A 516 -20.06 5.17 -13.06
C ILE A 516 -19.35 3.86 -13.41
N GLU A 517 -18.30 3.95 -14.25
CA GLU A 517 -17.40 2.85 -14.62
C GLU A 517 -16.66 2.24 -13.43
N THR A 518 -16.62 2.93 -12.28
CA THR A 518 -16.05 2.35 -11.06
C THR A 518 -16.88 1.15 -10.60
N GLY A 519 -18.18 1.07 -10.89
CA GLY A 519 -19.06 0.01 -10.37
C GLY A 519 -19.29 0.14 -8.84
N SER A 520 -19.70 -0.95 -8.19
CA SER A 520 -19.94 -1.00 -6.75
C SER A 520 -18.65 -0.89 -5.93
N PHE A 521 -18.69 -0.17 -4.81
CA PHE A 521 -17.55 0.01 -3.91
C PHE A 521 -18.02 0.28 -2.47
N ILE A 522 -17.11 0.13 -1.51
CA ILE A 522 -17.34 0.50 -0.10
C ILE A 522 -16.33 1.56 0.31
N VAL A 523 -16.81 2.73 0.74
CA VAL A 523 -15.98 3.77 1.36
C VAL A 523 -15.75 3.40 2.82
N HIS A 524 -14.48 3.32 3.20
CA HIS A 524 -14.12 2.99 4.58
C HIS A 524 -13.70 4.23 5.38
N GLY A 525 -13.11 5.22 4.72
CA GLY A 525 -12.73 6.48 5.36
C GLY A 525 -12.29 7.55 4.38
N PHE A 526 -11.67 8.59 4.92
CA PHE A 526 -11.09 9.71 4.16
C PHE A 526 -9.59 9.75 4.38
N ALA A 527 -8.83 9.82 3.29
CA ALA A 527 -7.39 10.00 3.30
C ALA A 527 -7.04 11.50 3.26
N GLY A 528 -6.22 11.97 4.20
CA GLY A 528 -5.78 13.37 4.35
C GLY A 528 -4.31 13.59 4.06
N TYR A 529 -4.00 14.79 3.58
CA TYR A 529 -2.63 15.35 3.51
C TYR A 529 -2.71 16.88 3.46
N PHE A 530 -1.57 17.56 3.50
CA PHE A 530 -1.51 19.01 3.39
C PHE A 530 -0.46 19.48 2.39
N ASP A 531 -0.70 20.66 1.83
CA ASP A 531 0.31 21.45 1.12
C ASP A 531 0.58 22.72 1.94
N ALA A 532 1.86 23.07 2.13
CA ALA A 532 2.25 24.31 2.80
C ALA A 532 3.06 25.21 1.87
N VAL A 533 2.69 26.49 1.83
CA VAL A 533 3.51 27.54 1.24
C VAL A 533 4.38 28.10 2.36
N LEU A 534 5.70 27.89 2.24
CA LEU A 534 6.66 28.44 3.20
C LEU A 534 6.80 29.94 2.97
N TYR A 535 7.18 30.33 1.75
CA TYR A 535 7.31 31.73 1.35
C TYR A 535 7.26 31.86 -0.17
N LYS A 536 6.29 32.62 -0.69
CA LYS A 536 6.07 32.84 -2.14
C LYS A 536 5.99 31.52 -2.93
N ASP A 537 6.97 31.25 -3.78
CA ASP A 537 7.06 30.05 -4.62
C ASP A 537 7.74 28.86 -3.92
N VAL A 538 8.27 29.06 -2.71
CA VAL A 538 8.83 27.98 -1.89
C VAL A 538 7.70 27.30 -1.13
N SER A 539 7.45 26.05 -1.47
CA SER A 539 6.48 25.19 -0.80
C SER A 539 7.18 24.05 -0.06
N ASN A 540 6.62 23.65 1.06
CA ASN A 540 6.93 22.37 1.67
C ASN A 540 5.94 21.37 1.09
N ILE A 541 6.33 20.77 -0.04
CA ILE A 541 5.63 19.60 -0.55
C ILE A 541 6.29 18.42 0.16
N LEU A 542 5.66 17.92 1.21
CA LEU A 542 5.89 16.53 1.55
C LEU A 542 5.45 15.74 0.30
N PRO A 543 6.35 14.99 -0.38
CA PRO A 543 5.88 14.02 -1.37
C PRO A 543 4.83 13.17 -0.67
N PRO A 544 3.72 12.78 -1.32
CA PRO A 544 2.50 12.31 -0.69
C PRO A 544 2.75 11.14 0.28
N LYS A 545 3.20 11.47 1.49
CA LYS A 545 3.10 10.67 2.69
C LYS A 545 1.68 10.88 3.10
N VAL A 546 0.79 10.21 2.38
CA VAL A 546 -0.63 10.27 2.67
C VAL A 546 -0.78 9.78 4.09
N THR A 547 -1.17 10.67 4.97
CA THR A 547 -1.27 10.42 6.39
C THR A 547 -2.50 11.16 6.83
N HIS A 548 -3.62 10.44 6.81
CA HIS A 548 -4.73 10.52 7.75
C HIS A 548 -5.86 9.70 7.15
N VAL A 549 -6.09 8.52 7.68
CA VAL A 549 -7.43 7.93 7.69
C VAL A 549 -7.89 8.04 9.14
N CYS A 550 -9.18 8.20 9.39
CA CYS A 550 -9.72 7.70 10.65
C CYS A 550 -9.58 6.17 10.65
N GLU A 551 -8.35 5.63 10.70
CA GLU A 551 -7.99 4.21 10.86
C GLU A 551 -6.49 3.95 10.72
N GLY A 552 -6.01 2.91 11.42
CA GLY A 552 -4.62 2.43 11.48
C GLY A 552 -4.29 1.22 10.57
N ARG A 553 -3.18 1.33 9.81
CA ARG A 553 -2.21 0.29 9.34
C ARG A 553 -2.63 -0.90 8.41
N ILE A 554 -2.19 -0.90 7.12
CA ILE A 554 -1.08 -1.70 6.48
C ILE A 554 -1.23 -1.98 4.94
N SER A 555 -0.23 -1.46 4.18
CA SER A 555 0.49 -1.98 2.97
C SER A 555 -0.23 -2.57 1.72
N LEU A 556 -0.15 -2.01 0.49
CA LEU A 556 0.20 -2.65 -0.82
C LEU A 556 0.44 -1.59 -1.92
N GLY A 557 1.67 -1.49 -2.38
CA GLY A 557 1.97 -1.24 -3.78
C GLY A 557 1.79 -2.56 -4.50
N LEU A 558 1.71 -2.49 -5.82
CA LEU A 558 1.73 -3.61 -6.78
C LEU A 558 2.91 -4.60 -6.60
N SER A 559 3.72 -4.39 -5.56
CA SER A 559 4.88 -5.12 -5.09
C SER A 559 4.61 -6.33 -4.18
N HIS A 560 3.38 -6.82 -4.01
CA HIS A 560 3.10 -8.02 -3.17
C HIS A 560 2.15 -9.06 -3.78
N VAL A 561 2.08 -9.11 -5.11
CA VAL A 561 1.29 -10.13 -5.81
C VAL A 561 2.23 -11.26 -6.19
N ALA A 562 2.02 -12.46 -5.65
CA ALA A 562 2.62 -13.65 -6.23
C ALA A 562 2.01 -13.83 -7.64
N VAL A 563 2.84 -13.81 -8.67
CA VAL A 563 2.34 -14.10 -10.03
C VAL A 563 2.17 -15.62 -10.08
N LEU A 564 0.92 -16.06 -10.09
CA LEU A 564 0.58 -17.46 -10.30
C LEU A 564 0.38 -17.68 -11.79
N TRP A 565 0.87 -18.78 -12.32
CA TRP A 565 0.73 -19.02 -13.75
C TRP A 565 0.47 -20.46 -14.15
N PHE A 566 -0.80 -20.89 -14.28
CA PHE A 566 -1.36 -21.71 -15.38
C PHE A 566 -2.50 -22.71 -15.11
N GLY A 567 -3.68 -22.48 -15.68
CA GLY A 567 -4.46 -23.59 -16.22
C GLY A 567 -3.98 -23.88 -17.64
N MET A 568 -3.59 -25.12 -17.96
CA MET A 568 -3.52 -25.54 -19.36
C MET A 568 -4.94 -25.85 -19.82
N SER A 569 -5.58 -24.95 -20.57
CA SER A 569 -6.77 -25.33 -21.35
C SER A 569 -6.32 -26.31 -22.43
N GLY A 570 -6.83 -27.54 -22.36
CA GLY A 570 -6.40 -28.67 -23.19
C GLY A 570 -6.32 -28.37 -24.69
N VAL A 571 -5.32 -28.99 -25.33
CA VAL A 571 -5.20 -29.10 -26.79
C VAL A 571 -6.20 -30.11 -27.33
#